data_AF-A0A8T3RE43-F1
#
_entry.id   AF-A0A8T3RE43-F1
#
_cell.length_a   1.000
_cell.length_b   1.000
_cell.length_c   1.000
_cell.angle_alpha   90.00
_cell.angle_beta   90.00
_cell.angle_gamma   90.00
#
_symmetry.space_group_name_H-M   'P 1'
#
loop_
_entity.id
_entity.type
_entity.pdbx_description
1 polymer ?
#
loop_
_entity_poly.entity_id
_entity_poly.type
_entity_poly.pdbx_seq_one_letter_code
_entity_poly.pdbx_strand_id
1 'polypeptide(L)'
;APHARPAKERACGCAGIYTAHAALELYAEVFDEAGSLDSLDGFASGHGAAFYGLPRTSEKLTLHKAPMTVPRKYPFGNDELIPFRAGAACNWTLVTHE
;
A
#
# COMPACT_ATOMS: atom_id res chain seq x y z
N ALA A 1 -3.22 -9.54 -2.76
CA ALA A 1 -3.53 -10.96 -2.50
C ALA A 1 -3.59 -11.21 -0.99
N PRO A 2 -4.74 -10.97 -0.33
CA PRO A 2 -4.90 -11.32 1.08
C PRO A 2 -4.99 -12.85 1.21
N HIS A 3 -4.14 -13.42 2.07
CA HIS A 3 -4.20 -14.83 2.45
C HIS A 3 -4.15 -14.90 3.96
N ALA A 4 -5.08 -15.64 4.56
CA ALA A 4 -5.08 -15.92 6.00
C ALA A 4 -3.72 -16.46 6.42
N ARG A 5 -3.25 -16.05 7.60
CA ARG A 5 -1.93 -16.45 8.13
C ARG A 5 -1.68 -17.96 8.08
N PRO A 6 -2.62 -18.86 8.45
CA PRO A 6 -2.38 -20.31 8.36
C PRO A 6 -2.18 -20.81 6.93
N ALA A 7 -2.74 -20.15 5.92
CA ALA A 7 -2.54 -20.49 4.52
C ALA A 7 -1.13 -20.10 4.00
N LYS A 8 -0.49 -19.13 4.67
CA LYS A 8 0.87 -18.66 4.40
C LYS A 8 1.92 -19.44 5.19
N GLU A 9 1.71 -19.60 6.50
CA GLU A 9 2.62 -20.25 7.45
C GLU A 9 2.37 -21.77 7.49
N ARG A 10 2.55 -22.44 6.35
CA ARG A 10 2.38 -23.89 6.19
C ARG A 10 3.45 -24.48 5.27
N ALA A 11 3.56 -25.81 5.25
CA ALA A 11 4.57 -26.53 4.46
C ALA A 11 4.56 -26.17 2.95
N CYS A 12 3.38 -25.89 2.38
CA CYS A 12 3.23 -25.33 1.04
C CYS A 12 2.40 -24.04 1.12
N GLY A 13 3.05 -22.94 1.48
CA GLY A 13 2.42 -21.65 1.70
C GLY A 13 1.96 -20.97 0.40
N CYS A 14 0.82 -20.29 0.44
CA CYS A 14 0.34 -19.51 -0.71
C CYS A 14 1.28 -18.35 -1.06
N ALA A 15 1.48 -18.09 -2.35
CA ALA A 15 2.24 -16.93 -2.82
C ALA A 15 1.40 -15.65 -2.75
N GLY A 16 2.03 -14.51 -2.39
CA GLY A 16 1.37 -13.21 -2.32
C GLY A 16 1.75 -12.40 -1.07
N ILE A 17 1.72 -11.08 -1.19
CA ILE A 17 2.01 -10.12 -0.11
C ILE A 17 0.79 -9.21 0.07
N TYR A 18 0.41 -8.92 1.31
CA TYR A 18 -0.69 -8.01 1.62
C TYR A 18 -0.18 -6.58 1.85
N THR A 19 -0.26 -5.74 0.82
CA THR A 19 0.21 -4.34 0.83
C THR A 19 -0.92 -3.30 0.82
N ALA A 20 -2.18 -3.71 0.63
CA ALA A 20 -3.30 -2.79 0.45
C ALA A 20 -3.54 -1.84 1.65
N HIS A 21 -3.07 -2.22 2.84
CA HIS A 21 -3.19 -1.42 4.06
C HIS A 21 -2.40 -0.10 4.05
N ALA A 22 -1.40 0.03 3.19
CA ALA A 22 -0.50 1.20 3.09
C ALA A 22 -0.01 1.38 1.64
N ALA A 23 -0.88 1.14 0.66
CA ALA A 23 -0.46 1.02 -0.73
C ALA A 23 0.21 2.30 -1.28
N LEU A 24 -0.37 3.47 -1.00
CA LEU A 24 0.15 4.75 -1.49
C LEU A 24 1.39 5.18 -0.69
N GLU A 25 1.38 4.94 0.62
CA GLU A 25 2.49 5.23 1.52
C GLU A 25 3.74 4.46 1.13
N LEU A 26 3.60 3.16 0.82
CA LEU A 26 4.70 2.31 0.34
C LEU A 26 5.26 2.78 -1.00
N TYR A 27 4.42 3.27 -1.91
CA TYR A 27 4.90 3.89 -3.16
C TYR A 27 5.61 5.21 -2.89
N ALA A 28 5.03 6.07 -2.05
CA ALA A 28 5.61 7.37 -1.72
C ALA A 28 7.02 7.22 -1.14
N GLU A 29 7.26 6.24 -0.27
CA GLU A 29 8.61 5.93 0.21
C GLU A 29 9.60 5.64 -0.91
N VAL A 30 9.26 4.74 -1.83
CA VAL A 30 10.17 4.34 -2.93
C VAL A 30 10.48 5.53 -3.84
N PHE A 31 9.47 6.35 -4.16
CA PHE A 31 9.66 7.53 -5.00
C PHE A 31 10.42 8.65 -4.27
N ASP A 32 10.22 8.83 -2.97
CA ASP A 32 10.97 9.76 -2.11
C ASP A 32 12.44 9.36 -1.98
N GLU A 33 12.72 8.08 -1.70
CA GLU A 33 14.08 7.53 -1.65
C GLU A 33 14.81 7.67 -3.01
N ALA A 34 14.07 7.58 -4.11
CA ALA A 34 14.58 7.81 -5.47
C ALA A 34 14.64 9.30 -5.88
N GLY A 35 14.29 10.24 -5.00
CA GLY A 35 14.25 11.68 -5.30
C GLY A 35 13.30 12.06 -6.42
N SER A 36 12.23 11.29 -6.62
CA SER A 36 11.34 11.33 -7.79
C SER A 36 9.85 11.46 -7.42
N LEU A 37 9.52 12.06 -6.27
CA LEU A 37 8.14 12.21 -5.79
C LEU A 37 7.18 12.83 -6.83
N ASP A 38 7.65 13.74 -7.67
CA ASP A 38 6.86 14.36 -8.74
C ASP A 38 6.31 13.35 -9.77
N SER A 39 6.91 12.14 -9.84
CA SER A 39 6.45 11.05 -10.71
C SER A 39 5.40 10.13 -10.07
N LEU A 40 5.17 10.24 -8.75
CA LEU A 40 4.27 9.36 -8.01
C LEU A 40 2.83 9.45 -8.51
N ASP A 41 2.34 10.67 -8.77
CA ASP A 41 0.96 10.90 -9.23
C ASP A 41 0.72 10.26 -10.61
N GLY A 42 1.67 10.39 -11.53
CA GLY A 42 1.63 9.69 -12.81
C GLY A 42 1.55 8.18 -12.64
N PHE A 43 2.39 7.61 -11.77
CA PHE A 43 2.41 6.18 -11.48
C PHE A 43 1.12 5.66 -10.83
N ALA A 44 0.63 6.37 -9.80
CA ALA A 44 -0.49 5.92 -8.97
C ALA A 44 -1.87 6.21 -9.58
N SER A 45 -2.00 7.21 -10.45
CA SER A 45 -3.31 7.66 -10.98
C SER A 45 -3.35 7.79 -12.50
N GLY A 46 -2.34 8.40 -13.11
CA GLY A 46 -2.40 8.87 -14.51
C GLY A 46 -2.16 7.79 -15.56
N HIS A 47 -1.05 7.06 -15.42
CA HIS A 47 -0.59 6.11 -16.45
C HIS A 47 -1.56 4.94 -16.63
N GLY A 48 -2.10 4.41 -15.53
CA GLY A 48 -3.10 3.35 -15.58
C GLY A 48 -4.39 3.81 -16.27
N ALA A 49 -4.93 4.98 -15.90
CA ALA A 49 -6.13 5.53 -16.52
C ALA A 49 -5.94 5.71 -18.03
N ALA A 50 -4.82 6.29 -18.46
CA ALA A 50 -4.50 6.47 -19.87
C ALA A 50 -4.39 5.12 -20.62
N PHE A 51 -3.72 4.12 -20.03
CA PHE A 51 -3.55 2.81 -20.63
C PHE A 51 -4.88 2.07 -20.80
N TYR A 52 -5.76 2.14 -19.80
CA TYR A 52 -7.07 1.47 -19.82
C TYR A 52 -8.17 2.30 -20.49
N GLY A 53 -7.88 3.50 -21.00
CA GLY A 53 -8.87 4.38 -21.63
C GLY A 53 -9.92 4.94 -20.66
N LEU A 54 -9.57 5.06 -19.38
CA LEU A 54 -10.44 5.58 -18.33
C LEU A 54 -10.17 7.08 -18.10
N PRO A 55 -11.18 7.86 -17.68
CA PRO A 55 -10.97 9.24 -17.28
C PRO A 55 -10.06 9.30 -16.05
N ARG A 56 -9.19 10.31 -16.01
CA ARG A 56 -8.40 10.59 -14.82
C ARG A 56 -9.32 11.05 -13.69
N THR A 57 -9.09 10.53 -12.48
CA THR A 57 -9.82 11.01 -11.30
C THR A 57 -9.54 12.50 -11.04
N SER A 58 -10.56 13.23 -10.61
CA SER A 58 -10.44 14.62 -10.12
C SER A 58 -10.24 14.69 -8.61
N GLU A 59 -10.47 13.59 -7.89
CA GLU A 59 -10.25 13.50 -6.44
C GLU A 59 -8.77 13.65 -6.11
N LYS A 60 -8.49 14.21 -4.94
CA LYS A 60 -7.12 14.41 -4.46
C LYS A 60 -6.91 13.72 -3.13
N LEU A 61 -5.73 13.13 -3.01
CA LEU A 61 -5.27 12.47 -1.81
C LEU A 61 -4.06 13.22 -1.27
N THR A 62 -4.00 13.39 0.05
CA THR A 62 -2.87 14.04 0.70
C THR A 62 -2.11 13.03 1.54
N LEU A 63 -0.82 12.86 1.24
CA LEU A 63 0.12 12.10 2.07
C LEU A 63 1.06 13.05 2.80
N HIS A 64 1.30 12.78 4.08
CA HIS A 64 2.33 13.45 4.86
C HIS A 64 3.51 12.53 5.08
N LYS A 65 4.73 13.09 5.04
CA LYS A 65 5.96 12.41 5.47
C LYS A 65 6.00 12.32 7.00
N ALA A 66 5.11 11.51 7.54
CA ALA A 66 4.93 11.26 8.96
C ALA A 66 5.04 9.75 9.20
N PRO A 67 6.08 9.28 9.88
CA PRO A 67 6.24 7.86 10.15
C PRO A 67 5.11 7.29 11.01
N MET A 68 4.58 6.16 10.59
CA MET A 68 3.62 5.34 11.34
C MET A 68 4.15 3.92 11.49
N THR A 69 3.79 3.24 12.59
CA THR A 69 4.09 1.82 12.77
C THR A 69 2.99 0.99 12.13
N VAL A 70 3.35 0.12 11.19
CA VAL A 70 2.40 -0.81 10.57
C VAL A 70 1.90 -1.81 11.62
N PRO A 71 0.58 -1.98 11.79
CA PRO A 71 0.02 -2.99 12.68
C PRO A 71 0.62 -4.38 12.41
N ARG A 72 0.87 -5.15 13.47
CA ARG A 72 1.43 -6.51 13.30
C ARG A 72 0.50 -7.47 12.57
N LYS A 73 -0.80 -7.16 12.58
CA LYS A 73 -1.85 -7.98 11.98
C LYS A 73 -3.12 -7.18 11.74
N TYR A 74 -3.96 -7.68 10.83
CA TYR A 74 -5.32 -7.20 10.56
C TYR A 74 -6.32 -8.36 10.70
N PRO A 75 -7.56 -8.11 11.18
CA PRO A 75 -8.60 -9.12 11.22
C PRO A 75 -9.01 -9.58 9.82
N PHE A 76 -9.31 -10.87 9.65
CA PHE A 76 -9.73 -11.43 8.37
C PHE A 76 -10.65 -12.64 8.55
N GLY A 77 -11.96 -12.38 8.60
CA GLY A 77 -12.94 -13.40 8.97
C GLY A 77 -12.65 -13.91 10.39
N ASN A 78 -12.50 -15.23 10.53
CA ASN A 78 -12.10 -15.89 11.78
C ASN A 78 -10.57 -16.00 11.95
N ASP A 79 -9.80 -15.54 10.96
CA ASP A 79 -8.34 -15.58 10.93
C ASP A 79 -7.74 -14.16 10.99
N GLU A 80 -6.43 -14.06 10.76
CA GLU A 80 -5.68 -12.82 10.68
C GLU A 80 -4.84 -12.75 9.39
N LEU A 81 -4.58 -11.52 8.93
CA LEU A 81 -3.59 -11.21 7.89
C LEU A 81 -2.32 -10.68 8.53
N ILE A 82 -1.17 -11.10 8.00
CA ILE A 82 0.12 -10.47 8.29
C ILE A 82 0.42 -9.48 7.14
N PRO A 83 0.40 -8.16 7.39
CA PRO A 83 0.71 -7.17 6.37
C PRO A 83 2.19 -7.18 6.01
N PHE A 84 2.51 -6.68 4.82
CA PHE A 84 3.88 -6.28 4.52
C PHE A 84 4.36 -5.26 5.56
N ARG A 85 5.63 -5.35 5.99
CA ARG A 85 6.20 -4.51 7.05
C ARG A 85 5.50 -4.60 8.41
N ALA A 86 4.82 -5.71 8.74
CA ALA A 86 4.21 -5.92 10.07
C ALA A 86 5.14 -5.55 11.24
N GLY A 87 4.76 -4.54 12.03
CA GLY A 87 5.52 -4.03 13.17
C GLY A 87 6.72 -3.14 12.85
N ALA A 88 6.98 -2.85 11.58
CA ALA A 88 7.99 -1.90 11.14
C ALA A 88 7.38 -0.53 10.80
N ALA A 89 8.23 0.46 10.53
CA ALA A 89 7.81 1.79 10.15
C ALA A 89 7.43 1.88 8.65
N CYS A 90 6.46 2.75 8.36
CA CYS A 90 6.22 3.34 7.05
C CYS A 90 6.29 4.86 7.21
N ASN A 91 7.14 5.54 6.45
CA ASN A 91 7.54 6.94 6.62
C ASN A 91 6.51 7.95 6.09
N TRP A 92 5.51 7.46 5.36
CA TRP A 92 4.42 8.26 4.81
C TRP A 92 3.09 7.78 5.40
N THR A 93 2.13 8.69 5.50
CA THR A 93 0.77 8.41 6.00
C THR A 93 -0.24 9.16 5.15
N LEU A 94 -1.30 8.49 4.69
CA LEU A 94 -2.47 9.14 4.07
C LEU A 94 -3.31 9.87 5.12
N VAL A 95 -3.66 11.13 4.86
CA VAL A 95 -4.28 12.02 5.86
C VAL A 95 -5.73 12.34 5.54
N THR A 96 -6.05 12.58 4.27
CA THR A 96 -7.40 12.91 3.81
C THR A 96 -7.66 12.43 2.39
N HIS A 97 -8.95 12.23 2.10
CA HIS A 97 -9.54 12.19 0.77
C HIS A 97 -10.39 13.46 0.61
N GLU A 98 -10.12 14.27 -0.42
CA GLU A 98 -10.92 15.45 -0.80
C GLU A 98 -11.46 15.33 -2.22
#